data_AF-A0A9W9XH88-F1
#
_entry.id   AF-A0A9W9XH88-F1
#
_cell.length_a   1.000
_cell.length_b   1.000
_cell.length_c   1.000
_cell.angle_alpha   90.00
_cell.angle_beta   90.00
_cell.angle_gamma   90.00
#
_symmetry.space_group_name_H-M   'P 1'
#
loop_
_entity.id
_entity.type
_entity.pdbx_description
1 polymer ?
#
loop_
_entity_poly.entity_id
_entity_poly.type
_entity_poly.pdbx_seq_one_letter_code
_entity_poly.pdbx_strand_id
1 'polypeptide(L)'
;MGRARQRFPGFEQSGGIWITLDPGQPDAYDGALQLAQRTGVDVLVNNAGFAFIGGVEDTSEEEVRSQKEVNVYAPLRVVRTILPQMRQRRAGEVVLISSDAGFIARPGRGTYSASKFAIEAIHESLSHEVQKFGIRVLIVAPGAFGTSFASRIVILSKYQKSGGYSEDYQGTSVQQMVDMSVKE
;
A
#
# COMPACT_ATOMS: atom_id res chain seq x y z
N MET A 1 12.09 11.50 8.39
CA MET A 1 13.10 10.41 8.50
C MET A 1 13.42 9.92 9.91
N GLY A 2 13.08 10.63 11.00
CA GLY A 2 13.58 10.30 12.35
C GLY A 2 13.22 8.91 12.89
N ARG A 3 11.96 8.47 12.75
CA ARG A 3 11.47 7.22 13.38
C ARG A 3 12.13 5.95 12.84
N ALA A 4 12.32 5.84 11.52
CA ALA A 4 12.91 4.65 10.91
C ALA A 4 14.39 4.51 11.30
N ARG A 5 15.16 5.61 11.24
CA ARG A 5 16.56 5.65 11.68
C ARG A 5 16.72 5.33 13.17
N GLN A 6 15.84 5.82 14.02
CA GLN A 6 15.83 5.49 15.45
C GLN A 6 15.52 4.02 15.70
N ARG A 7 14.59 3.43 14.92
CA ARG A 7 14.21 2.01 15.07
C ARG A 7 15.27 1.06 14.52
N PHE A 8 16.01 1.47 13.50
CA PHE A 8 17.03 0.66 12.82
C PHE A 8 18.37 1.41 12.71
N PRO A 9 19.05 1.67 13.84
CA PRO A 9 20.27 2.48 13.87
C PRO A 9 21.46 1.84 13.15
N GLY A 10 21.41 0.52 12.90
CA GLY A 10 22.43 -0.28 12.20
C GLY A 10 22.33 -0.28 10.66
N PHE A 11 21.30 0.36 10.10
CA PHE A 11 20.96 0.21 8.68
C PHE A 11 22.03 0.80 7.75
N GLU A 12 22.52 2.01 8.07
CA GLU A 12 23.53 2.69 7.25
C GLU A 12 24.90 1.99 7.35
N GLN A 13 25.28 1.47 8.54
CA GLN A 13 26.52 0.68 8.69
C GLN A 13 26.48 -0.63 7.90
N SER A 14 25.27 -1.15 7.63
CA SER A 14 25.07 -2.34 6.79
C SER A 14 25.03 -2.01 5.29
N GLY A 15 25.33 -0.77 4.89
CA GLY A 15 25.28 -0.30 3.51
C GLY A 15 23.92 0.23 3.05
N GLY A 16 22.94 0.32 3.94
CA GLY A 16 21.61 0.83 3.63
C GLY A 16 21.58 2.33 3.38
N ILE A 17 20.79 2.76 2.39
CA ILE A 17 20.60 4.17 2.04
C ILE A 17 19.15 4.56 2.33
N TRP A 18 18.97 5.61 3.13
CA TRP A 18 17.64 6.17 3.36
C TRP A 18 17.29 7.18 2.28
N ILE A 19 16.08 7.06 1.74
CA ILE A 19 15.50 8.04 0.83
C ILE A 19 14.13 8.44 1.38
N THR A 20 13.86 9.74 1.42
CA THR A 20 12.53 10.23 1.82
C THR A 20 11.66 10.17 0.58
N LEU A 21 10.52 9.48 0.72
CA LEU A 21 9.54 9.35 -0.33
C LEU A 21 8.16 9.44 0.32
N ASP A 22 7.32 10.35 -0.15
CA ASP A 22 5.90 10.39 0.20
C ASP A 22 5.10 9.78 -0.94
N PRO A 23 4.49 8.59 -0.75
CA PRO A 23 3.74 7.95 -1.80
C PRO A 23 2.51 8.71 -2.28
N GLY A 24 1.95 9.59 -1.45
CA GLY A 24 0.80 10.43 -1.77
C GLY A 24 1.14 11.65 -2.64
N GLN A 25 2.43 11.90 -2.90
CA GLN A 25 2.91 13.02 -3.69
C GLN A 25 3.59 12.50 -4.96
N PRO A 26 2.97 12.61 -6.15
CA PRO A 26 3.54 12.09 -7.40
C PRO A 26 4.97 12.57 -7.68
N ASP A 27 5.28 13.81 -7.33
CA ASP A 27 6.57 14.46 -7.59
C ASP A 27 7.65 14.04 -6.59
N ALA A 28 7.30 13.36 -5.49
CA ALA A 28 8.27 12.92 -4.47
C ALA A 28 9.15 11.75 -4.95
N TYR A 29 8.84 11.17 -6.11
CA TYR A 29 9.47 9.96 -6.62
C TYR A 29 10.76 10.21 -7.41
N ASP A 30 10.95 11.40 -7.97
CA ASP A 30 11.98 11.65 -8.98
C ASP A 30 13.39 11.29 -8.48
N GLY A 31 13.78 11.77 -7.30
CA GLY A 31 15.12 11.48 -6.75
C GLY A 31 15.32 10.00 -6.42
N ALA A 32 14.31 9.35 -5.85
CA ALA A 32 14.38 7.93 -5.50
C ALA A 32 14.48 7.04 -6.74
N LEU A 33 13.68 7.36 -7.76
CA LEU A 33 13.64 6.61 -9.02
C LEU A 33 14.88 6.85 -9.87
N GLN A 34 15.43 8.06 -9.90
CA GLN A 34 16.71 8.33 -10.57
C GLN A 34 17.86 7.56 -9.92
N LEU A 35 17.89 7.48 -8.58
CA LEU A 35 18.89 6.67 -7.90
C LEU A 35 18.72 5.18 -8.24
N ALA A 36 17.50 4.66 -8.11
CA ALA A 36 17.17 3.27 -8.47
C ALA A 36 17.59 2.93 -9.91
N GLN A 37 17.37 3.86 -10.84
CA GLN A 37 17.78 3.69 -12.23
C GLN A 37 19.30 3.65 -12.41
N ARG A 38 20.04 4.46 -11.64
CA ARG A 38 21.50 4.51 -11.74
C ARG A 38 22.19 3.31 -11.09
N THR A 39 21.65 2.81 -9.98
CA THR A 39 22.24 1.69 -9.24
C THR A 39 21.76 0.33 -9.75
N GLY A 40 20.61 0.29 -10.42
CA GLY A 40 19.87 -0.95 -10.67
C GLY A 40 19.12 -1.41 -9.42
N VAL A 41 18.07 -2.20 -9.63
CA VAL A 41 17.23 -2.75 -8.56
C VAL A 41 17.00 -4.24 -8.81
N ASP A 42 17.55 -5.08 -7.94
CA ASP A 42 17.33 -6.53 -7.97
C ASP A 42 15.92 -6.90 -7.53
N VAL A 43 15.49 -6.32 -6.42
CA VAL A 43 14.20 -6.59 -5.79
C VAL A 43 13.48 -5.28 -5.50
N LEU A 44 12.26 -5.14 -6.01
CA LEU A 44 11.33 -4.07 -5.67
C LEU A 44 10.30 -4.60 -4.69
N VAL A 45 10.13 -3.95 -3.54
CA VAL A 45 9.08 -4.28 -2.57
C VAL A 45 8.08 -3.12 -2.44
N ASN A 46 6.91 -3.28 -3.04
CA ASN A 46 5.78 -2.37 -2.92
C ASN A 46 5.02 -2.66 -1.62
N ASN A 47 5.49 -2.03 -0.52
CA ASN A 47 4.93 -2.22 0.83
C ASN A 47 4.06 -1.05 1.32
N ALA A 48 4.30 0.17 0.85
CA ALA A 48 3.58 1.34 1.35
C ALA A 48 2.06 1.20 1.11
N GLY A 49 1.27 1.47 2.16
CA GLY A 49 -0.17 1.38 2.09
C GLY A 49 -0.83 1.83 3.38
N PHE A 50 -2.07 2.27 3.29
CA PHE A 50 -2.91 2.58 4.45
C PHE A 50 -4.38 2.21 4.18
N ALA A 51 -5.21 2.27 5.21
CA ALA A 51 -6.63 1.92 5.13
C ALA A 51 -7.51 3.00 5.77
N PHE A 52 -8.57 3.36 5.06
CA PHE A 52 -9.79 3.93 5.62
C PHE A 52 -10.76 2.81 5.97
N ILE A 53 -11.38 2.93 7.14
CA ILE A 53 -12.45 2.04 7.60
C ILE A 53 -13.70 2.87 7.88
N GLY A 54 -14.83 2.41 7.35
CA GLY A 54 -16.15 3.02 7.51
C GLY A 54 -17.13 2.59 6.41
N GLY A 55 -18.36 3.10 6.47
CA GLY A 55 -19.36 2.89 5.43
C GLY A 55 -18.87 3.36 4.06
N VAL A 56 -19.33 2.73 2.97
CA VAL A 56 -18.91 3.15 1.62
C VAL A 56 -19.41 4.57 1.33
N GLU A 57 -20.67 4.86 1.65
CA GLU A 57 -21.28 6.18 1.48
C GLU A 57 -20.73 7.24 2.45
N ASP A 58 -20.04 6.80 3.50
CA ASP A 58 -19.45 7.69 4.50
C ASP A 58 -18.09 8.26 4.04
N THR A 59 -17.48 7.66 3.02
CA THR A 59 -16.17 8.08 2.50
C THR A 59 -16.28 9.30 1.60
N SER A 60 -15.38 10.28 1.79
CA SER A 60 -15.27 11.43 0.89
C SER A 60 -14.49 11.05 -0.38
N GLU A 61 -14.71 11.79 -1.47
CA GLU A 61 -13.96 11.55 -2.71
C GLU A 61 -12.46 11.74 -2.50
N GLU A 62 -12.05 12.71 -1.69
CA GLU A 62 -10.66 12.99 -1.34
C GLU A 62 -10.02 11.83 -0.56
N GLU A 63 -10.75 11.22 0.37
CA GLU A 63 -10.31 10.02 1.09
C GLU A 63 -10.13 8.85 0.12
N VAL A 64 -11.11 8.59 -0.74
CA VAL A 64 -11.00 7.52 -1.75
C VAL A 64 -9.81 7.76 -2.69
N ARG A 65 -9.61 9.01 -3.15
CA ARG A 65 -8.49 9.37 -4.04
C ARG A 65 -7.14 9.23 -3.34
N SER A 66 -6.99 9.72 -2.12
CA SER A 66 -5.72 9.62 -1.38
C SER A 66 -5.32 8.18 -1.08
N GLN A 67 -6.28 7.30 -0.75
CA GLN A 67 -6.01 5.88 -0.57
C GLN A 67 -5.60 5.20 -1.87
N LYS A 68 -6.24 5.54 -3.00
CA LYS A 68 -5.83 5.03 -4.31
C LYS A 68 -4.46 5.54 -4.73
N GLU A 69 -4.12 6.80 -4.42
CA GLU A 69 -2.80 7.35 -4.72
C GLU A 69 -1.70 6.52 -4.07
N VAL A 70 -1.83 6.20 -2.79
CA VAL A 70 -0.82 5.42 -2.07
C VAL A 70 -0.89 3.92 -2.38
N ASN A 71 -2.08 3.32 -2.40
CA ASN A 71 -2.21 1.86 -2.49
C ASN A 71 -2.13 1.35 -3.94
N VAL A 72 -2.38 2.20 -4.95
CA VAL A 72 -2.49 1.79 -6.36
C VAL A 72 -1.54 2.57 -7.26
N TYR A 73 -1.64 3.90 -7.31
CA TYR A 73 -0.91 4.69 -8.29
C TYR A 73 0.59 4.76 -7.97
N ALA A 74 0.94 4.93 -6.70
CA ALA A 74 2.29 4.86 -6.16
C ALA A 74 3.05 3.59 -6.57
N PRO A 75 2.61 2.36 -6.20
CA PRO A 75 3.31 1.14 -6.59
C PRO A 75 3.37 0.96 -8.11
N LEU A 76 2.32 1.33 -8.84
CA LEU A 76 2.33 1.30 -10.31
C LEU A 76 3.35 2.27 -10.91
N ARG A 77 3.53 3.46 -10.33
CA ARG A 77 4.56 4.43 -10.74
C ARG A 77 5.96 3.85 -10.59
N VAL A 78 6.24 3.21 -9.46
CA VAL A 78 7.55 2.59 -9.20
C VAL A 78 7.81 1.42 -10.15
N VAL A 79 6.82 0.55 -10.37
CA VAL A 79 6.92 -0.57 -11.33
C VAL A 79 7.24 -0.05 -12.73
N ARG A 80 6.48 0.92 -13.25
CA ARG A 80 6.69 1.46 -14.61
C ARG A 80 8.10 2.02 -14.81
N THR A 81 8.71 2.56 -13.76
CA THR A 81 10.03 3.18 -13.85
C THR A 81 11.18 2.17 -13.74
N ILE A 82 11.05 1.14 -12.91
CA ILE A 82 12.11 0.17 -12.66
C ILE A 82 12.08 -1.00 -13.67
N LEU A 83 10.89 -1.40 -14.11
CA LEU A 83 10.69 -2.58 -14.93
C LEU A 83 11.48 -2.59 -16.25
N PRO A 84 11.67 -1.46 -16.98
CA PRO A 84 12.47 -1.45 -18.20
C PRO A 84 13.91 -1.95 -17.99
N GLN A 85 14.53 -1.63 -16.85
CA GLN A 85 15.90 -2.05 -16.54
C GLN A 85 15.96 -3.52 -16.15
N MET A 86 15.00 -3.98 -15.34
CA MET A 86 14.83 -5.41 -15.05
C MET A 86 14.69 -6.23 -16.34
N ARG A 87 13.92 -5.71 -17.30
CA ARG A 87 13.71 -6.34 -18.60
C ARG A 87 14.98 -6.38 -19.43
N GLN A 88 15.75 -5.29 -19.47
CA GLN A 88 17.01 -5.21 -20.22
C GLN A 88 18.03 -6.25 -19.73
N ARG A 89 18.19 -6.39 -18.41
CA ARG A 89 19.11 -7.37 -17.80
C ARG A 89 18.53 -8.79 -17.73
N ARG A 90 17.26 -8.97 -18.10
CA ARG A 90 16.49 -10.21 -18.02
C ARG A 90 16.48 -10.86 -16.63
N ALA A 91 16.40 -10.02 -15.59
CA ALA A 91 16.39 -10.46 -14.20
C ALA A 91 15.65 -9.45 -13.31
N GLY A 92 14.99 -9.91 -12.26
CA GLY A 92 14.43 -9.06 -11.21
C GLY A 92 13.24 -9.65 -10.49
N GLU A 93 12.90 -9.07 -9.34
CA GLU A 93 11.76 -9.48 -8.53
C GLU A 93 10.92 -8.27 -8.14
N VAL A 94 9.60 -8.40 -8.28
CA VAL A 94 8.62 -7.44 -7.80
C VAL A 94 7.77 -8.12 -6.74
N VAL A 95 7.81 -7.62 -5.52
CA VAL A 95 7.00 -8.09 -4.40
C VAL A 95 5.93 -7.04 -4.09
N LEU A 96 4.66 -7.41 -4.19
CA LEU A 96 3.54 -6.59 -3.74
C LEU A 96 3.07 -7.05 -2.37
N ILE A 97 3.00 -6.13 -1.42
CA ILE A 97 2.30 -6.37 -0.15
C ILE A 97 0.83 -5.94 -0.31
N SER A 98 -0.01 -6.91 -0.59
CA SER A 98 -1.46 -6.76 -0.69
C SER A 98 -2.14 -6.97 0.67
N SER A 99 -3.25 -7.69 0.72
CA SER A 99 -4.07 -8.01 1.89
C SER A 99 -5.08 -9.09 1.52
N ASP A 100 -5.58 -9.83 2.50
CA ASP A 100 -6.80 -10.64 2.36
C ASP A 100 -8.00 -9.87 1.75
N ALA A 101 -8.05 -8.54 1.95
CA ALA A 101 -9.03 -7.66 1.34
C ALA A 101 -8.83 -7.43 -0.16
N GLY A 102 -7.76 -7.95 -0.76
CA GLY A 102 -7.62 -8.06 -2.22
C GLY A 102 -8.43 -9.21 -2.82
N PHE A 103 -8.90 -10.16 -1.97
CA PHE A 103 -9.71 -11.31 -2.39
C PHE A 103 -11.14 -11.24 -1.87
N ILE A 104 -11.36 -10.67 -0.68
CA ILE A 104 -12.66 -10.66 -0.01
C ILE A 104 -12.95 -9.26 0.55
N ALA A 105 -13.95 -8.59 -0.04
CA ALA A 105 -14.47 -7.34 0.49
C ALA A 105 -15.39 -7.60 1.69
N ARG A 106 -15.19 -6.86 2.79
CA ARG A 106 -16.00 -6.96 4.01
C ARG A 106 -16.64 -5.60 4.35
N PRO A 107 -17.77 -5.58 5.07
CA PRO A 107 -18.37 -4.35 5.59
C PRO A 107 -17.34 -3.50 6.33
N GLY A 108 -17.41 -2.18 6.16
CA GLY A 108 -16.46 -1.23 6.73
C GLY A 108 -15.12 -1.13 5.99
N ARG A 109 -14.81 -2.01 5.03
CA ARG A 109 -13.53 -2.04 4.30
C ARG A 109 -13.67 -1.76 2.80
N GLY A 110 -14.79 -1.21 2.35
CA GLY A 110 -15.13 -1.18 0.91
C GLY A 110 -14.07 -0.49 0.04
N THR A 111 -13.69 0.74 0.39
CA THR A 111 -12.69 1.50 -0.38
C THR A 111 -11.29 0.88 -0.28
N TYR A 112 -10.92 0.37 0.89
CA TYR A 112 -9.64 -0.32 1.09
C TYR A 112 -9.55 -1.59 0.25
N SER A 113 -10.59 -2.42 0.31
CA SER A 113 -10.70 -3.64 -0.50
C SER A 113 -10.60 -3.29 -1.98
N ALA A 114 -11.36 -2.30 -2.46
CA ALA A 114 -11.27 -1.84 -3.85
C ALA A 114 -9.84 -1.46 -4.26
N SER A 115 -9.07 -0.80 -3.38
CA SER A 115 -7.66 -0.48 -3.66
C SER A 115 -6.76 -1.71 -3.75
N LYS A 116 -6.99 -2.73 -2.91
CA LYS A 116 -6.20 -3.96 -2.90
C LYS A 116 -6.57 -4.89 -4.06
N PHE A 117 -7.85 -5.03 -4.39
CA PHE A 117 -8.29 -5.72 -5.62
C PHE A 117 -7.65 -5.11 -6.86
N ALA A 118 -7.65 -3.77 -6.96
CA ALA A 118 -7.09 -3.07 -8.12
C ALA A 118 -5.59 -3.35 -8.28
N ILE A 119 -4.80 -3.24 -7.21
CA ILE A 119 -3.35 -3.42 -7.30
C ILE A 119 -2.94 -4.89 -7.44
N GLU A 120 -3.72 -5.84 -6.91
CA GLU A 120 -3.55 -7.26 -7.19
C GLU A 120 -3.78 -7.59 -8.65
N ALA A 121 -4.90 -7.16 -9.24
CA ALA A 121 -5.19 -7.42 -10.65
C ALA A 121 -4.07 -6.89 -11.57
N ILE A 122 -3.53 -5.70 -11.24
CA ILE A 122 -2.38 -5.13 -11.95
C ILE A 122 -1.14 -6.03 -11.82
N HIS A 123 -0.81 -6.52 -10.62
CA HIS A 123 0.38 -7.34 -10.41
C HIS A 123 0.22 -8.77 -10.93
N GLU A 124 -0.99 -9.31 -10.95
CA GLU A 124 -1.31 -10.58 -11.58
C GLU A 124 -1.07 -10.50 -13.10
N SER A 125 -1.63 -9.48 -13.76
CA SER A 125 -1.35 -9.20 -15.19
C SER A 125 0.15 -9.05 -15.45
N LEU A 126 0.81 -8.22 -14.63
CA LEU A 126 2.25 -7.99 -14.73
C LEU A 126 3.04 -9.31 -14.67
N SER A 127 2.66 -10.24 -13.79
CA SER A 127 3.35 -11.53 -13.63
C SER A 127 3.41 -12.32 -14.95
N HIS A 128 2.32 -12.30 -15.72
CA HIS A 128 2.24 -12.96 -17.02
C HIS A 128 3.03 -12.21 -18.09
N GLU A 129 2.96 -10.88 -18.09
CA GLU A 129 3.66 -10.04 -19.06
C GLU A 129 5.18 -10.18 -18.98
N VAL A 130 5.72 -10.35 -17.77
CA VAL A 130 7.16 -10.23 -17.52
C VAL A 130 7.90 -11.55 -17.38
N GLN A 131 7.17 -12.67 -17.28
CA GLN A 131 7.75 -14.01 -17.07
C GLN A 131 8.84 -14.34 -18.11
N LYS A 132 8.59 -14.07 -19.40
CA LYS A 132 9.54 -14.34 -20.49
C LYS A 132 10.83 -13.50 -20.45
N PHE A 133 10.84 -12.46 -19.62
CA PHE A 133 12.00 -11.61 -19.38
C PHE A 133 12.79 -12.04 -18.15
N GLY A 134 12.49 -13.18 -17.52
CA GLY A 134 13.23 -13.63 -16.32
C GLY A 134 12.92 -12.79 -15.07
N ILE A 135 11.80 -12.07 -15.07
CA ILE A 135 11.33 -11.26 -13.94
C ILE A 135 10.24 -12.05 -13.22
N ARG A 136 10.30 -12.09 -11.89
CA ARG A 136 9.29 -12.73 -11.05
C ARG A 136 8.42 -11.68 -10.36
N VAL A 137 7.14 -11.98 -10.22
CA VAL A 137 6.21 -11.17 -9.43
C VAL A 137 5.65 -12.06 -8.32
N LEU A 138 5.72 -11.57 -7.08
CA LEU A 138 5.16 -12.21 -5.90
C LEU A 138 4.11 -11.28 -5.28
N ILE A 139 2.88 -11.77 -5.14
CA ILE A 139 1.83 -11.09 -4.39
C ILE A 139 1.74 -11.75 -3.02
N VAL A 140 1.99 -10.97 -1.97
CA VAL A 140 1.83 -11.40 -0.58
C VAL A 140 0.53 -10.81 -0.07
N ALA A 141 -0.40 -11.65 0.39
CA ALA A 141 -1.71 -11.22 0.87
C ALA A 141 -1.94 -11.60 2.34
N PRO A 142 -1.43 -10.82 3.29
CA PRO A 142 -1.61 -11.10 4.70
C PRO A 142 -3.07 -10.93 5.14
N GLY A 143 -3.52 -11.81 6.05
CA GLY A 143 -4.66 -11.55 6.91
C GLY A 143 -4.27 -10.62 8.07
N ALA A 144 -4.99 -10.73 9.20
CA ALA A 144 -4.58 -10.04 10.42
C ALA A 144 -3.15 -10.46 10.81
N PHE A 145 -2.26 -9.48 10.95
CA PHE A 145 -0.84 -9.69 11.22
C PHE A 145 -0.37 -8.68 12.27
N GLY A 146 0.38 -9.16 13.26
CA GLY A 146 0.81 -8.37 14.43
C GLY A 146 1.78 -7.24 14.06
N THR A 147 1.22 -6.13 13.58
CA THR A 147 1.95 -4.94 13.13
C THR A 147 1.24 -3.69 13.63
N SER A 148 1.91 -2.54 13.57
CA SER A 148 1.27 -1.25 13.87
C SER A 148 0.33 -0.78 12.73
N PHE A 149 -0.13 -1.66 11.84
CA PHE A 149 -1.05 -1.28 10.77
C PHE A 149 -2.44 -1.01 11.33
N ALA A 150 -2.93 -1.88 12.21
CA ALA A 150 -4.25 -1.74 12.84
C ALA A 150 -4.37 -0.40 13.59
N SER A 151 -3.39 -0.07 14.43
CA SER A 151 -3.34 1.21 15.16
C SER A 151 -3.10 2.46 14.30
N ARG A 152 -2.93 2.31 12.98
CA ARG A 152 -2.76 3.41 12.02
C ARG A 152 -3.87 3.47 10.99
N ILE A 153 -4.91 2.66 11.15
CA ILE A 153 -6.13 2.77 10.37
C ILE A 153 -6.69 4.18 10.55
N VAL A 154 -7.03 4.80 9.44
CA VAL A 154 -7.57 6.15 9.43
C VAL A 154 -9.09 6.07 9.50
N ILE A 155 -9.67 6.69 10.52
CA ILE A 155 -11.10 6.87 10.63
C ILE A 155 -11.53 8.03 9.72
N LEU A 156 -12.68 7.87 9.06
CA LEU A 156 -13.25 8.86 8.14
C LEU A 156 -13.38 10.23 8.80
N SER A 157 -12.85 11.25 8.12
CA SER A 157 -12.79 12.65 8.55
C SER A 157 -14.15 13.19 8.99
N LYS A 158 -15.21 12.85 8.25
CA LYS A 158 -16.60 13.24 8.54
C LYS A 158 -17.08 12.77 9.92
N TYR A 159 -16.60 11.63 10.40
CA TYR A 159 -17.09 10.97 11.63
C TYR A 159 -16.01 10.76 12.68
N GLN A 160 -14.85 11.44 12.57
CA GLN A 160 -13.77 11.34 13.57
C GLN A 160 -14.24 11.65 15.00
N LYS A 161 -15.27 12.51 15.16
CA LYS A 161 -15.82 12.89 16.46
C LYS A 161 -16.99 11.99 16.92
N SER A 162 -17.50 11.12 16.05
CA SER A 162 -18.71 10.31 16.30
C SER A 162 -18.46 8.81 16.18
N GLY A 163 -17.22 8.37 16.35
CA GLY A 163 -16.88 6.94 16.34
C GLY A 163 -16.63 6.34 14.95
N GLY A 164 -16.61 7.14 13.88
CA GLY A 164 -16.09 6.74 12.57
C GLY A 164 -17.09 6.22 11.54
N TYR A 165 -18.38 6.29 11.83
CA TYR A 165 -19.47 5.88 10.95
C TYR A 165 -20.72 6.75 11.18
N SER A 166 -21.65 6.78 10.22
CA SER A 166 -22.96 7.43 10.38
C SER A 166 -23.84 6.72 11.42
N GLU A 167 -24.81 7.42 12.02
CA GLU A 167 -25.72 6.83 13.01
C GLU A 167 -26.49 5.62 12.47
N ASP A 168 -26.78 5.59 11.17
CA ASP A 168 -27.48 4.49 10.50
C ASP A 168 -26.71 3.16 10.53
N TYR A 169 -25.38 3.21 10.74
CA TYR A 169 -24.55 2.01 10.88
C TYR A 169 -24.43 1.49 12.33
N GLN A 170 -25.09 2.13 13.31
CA GLN A 170 -25.14 1.63 14.68
C GLN A 170 -25.77 0.22 14.74
N GLY A 171 -25.12 -0.68 15.49
CA GLY A 171 -25.51 -2.08 15.64
C GLY A 171 -25.20 -2.96 14.42
N THR A 172 -24.61 -2.42 13.35
CA THR A 172 -24.30 -3.17 12.13
C THR A 172 -22.87 -3.73 12.12
N SER A 173 -22.56 -4.54 11.10
CA SER A 173 -21.21 -5.05 10.85
C SER A 173 -20.20 -3.96 10.49
N VAL A 174 -20.66 -2.79 10.02
CA VAL A 174 -19.79 -1.62 9.78
C VAL A 174 -19.26 -1.09 11.10
N GLN A 175 -20.13 -0.87 12.10
CA GLN A 175 -19.70 -0.48 13.45
C GLN A 175 -18.71 -1.49 14.02
N GLN A 176 -19.01 -2.80 13.96
CA GLN A 176 -18.13 -3.83 14.50
C GLN A 176 -16.72 -3.77 13.90
N MET A 177 -16.62 -3.53 12.59
CA MET A 177 -15.34 -3.37 11.90
C MET A 177 -14.57 -2.13 12.36
N VAL A 178 -15.26 -0.99 12.52
CA VAL A 178 -14.65 0.25 13.01
C VAL A 178 -14.17 0.06 14.45
N ASP A 179 -15.00 -0.48 15.33
CA ASP A 179 -14.67 -0.71 16.75
C ASP A 179 -13.48 -1.66 16.92
N MET A 180 -13.38 -2.71 16.10
CA MET A 180 -12.23 -3.61 16.08
C MET A 180 -10.94 -2.91 15.64
N SER A 181 -11.04 -1.95 14.71
CA SER A 181 -9.89 -1.26 14.13
C SER A 181 -9.33 -0.15 15.03
N VAL A 182 -10.08 0.27 16.06
CA VAL A 182 -9.73 1.39 16.95
C VAL A 182 -9.26 0.91 18.34
N LYS A 183 -9.45 -0.37 18.69
CA LYS A 183 -9.23 -0.92 20.04
C LYS A 183 -7.82 -1.49 20.34
N GLU A 184 -6.77 -1.07 19.63
CA GLU A 184 -5.37 -1.48 19.91
C GLU A 184 -4.46 -0.28 20.17
#